data_AF-A0A842TA97-F1
#
_entry.id   AF-A0A842TA97-F1
#
_cell.length_a   1.000
_cell.length_b   1.000
_cell.length_c   1.000
_cell.angle_alpha   90.00
_cell.angle_beta   90.00
_cell.angle_gamma   90.00
#
_symmetry.space_group_name_H-M   'P 1'
#
loop_
_entity.id
_entity.type
_entity.pdbx_description
1 polymer ?
#
loop_
_entity_poly.entity_id
_entity_poly.type
_entity_poly.pdbx_seq_one_letter_code
_entity_poly.pdbx_strand_id
1 'polypeptide(L)'
;MDSEKKREDKNRFPGYEPKRTPDTINDYVRGENRVFEILDSIGPKRLDNIGRIIKYFKLYQQKASNIPGTYKKGHTELGANREQYYPSDEELVVSELGIWILDLLKPLDEKTYRELKQKHSLESEKIMFHRISFRHVDVMGSGRYFYAEKEPKKTALIL
;
A
#
# COMPACT_ATOMS: atom_id res chain seq x y z
N MET A 1 1.84 42.11 0.01
CA MET A 1 0.48 41.79 0.52
C MET A 1 0.11 40.33 0.21
N ASP A 2 1.02 39.36 0.35
CA ASP A 2 0.75 37.94 0.02
C ASP A 2 0.96 36.97 1.18
N SER A 3 1.39 37.47 2.35
CA SER A 3 1.71 36.66 3.52
C SER A 3 0.56 36.58 4.55
N GLU A 4 -0.45 37.44 4.46
CA GLU A 4 -1.58 37.48 5.40
C GLU A 4 -2.70 36.49 5.04
N LYS A 5 -2.96 36.24 3.74
CA LYS A 5 -4.00 35.30 3.30
C LYS A 5 -3.75 33.83 3.69
N LYS A 6 -2.50 33.42 3.91
CA LYS A 6 -2.17 32.05 4.36
C LYS A 6 -2.40 31.82 5.86
N ARG A 7 -2.61 32.86 6.67
CA ARG A 7 -2.77 32.75 8.12
C ARG A 7 -4.24 32.68 8.56
N GLU A 8 -5.17 33.22 7.79
CA GLU A 8 -6.60 33.26 8.18
C GLU A 8 -7.33 31.92 8.09
N ASP A 9 -6.93 31.02 7.18
CA ASP A 9 -7.62 29.72 7.05
C ASP A 9 -7.33 28.73 8.19
N LYS A 10 -6.28 28.98 9.00
CA LYS A 10 -5.97 28.12 10.16
C LYS A 10 -6.94 28.27 11.34
N ASN A 11 -7.77 29.32 11.34
CA ASN A 11 -8.64 29.65 12.48
C ASN A 11 -10.12 29.30 12.28
N ARG A 12 -10.52 28.69 11.16
CA ARG A 12 -11.93 28.36 10.90
C ARG A 12 -12.43 27.10 11.64
N PHE A 13 -11.52 26.26 12.12
CA PHE A 13 -11.85 25.00 12.80
C PHE A 13 -10.88 24.75 13.97
N PRO A 14 -11.20 25.22 15.18
CA PRO A 14 -10.36 24.99 16.35
C PRO A 14 -10.17 23.49 16.58
N GLY A 15 -8.91 23.02 16.58
CA GLY A 15 -8.56 21.61 16.78
C GLY A 15 -8.41 20.76 15.51
N TYR A 16 -8.63 21.33 14.31
CA TYR A 16 -8.35 20.63 13.06
C TYR A 16 -6.86 20.72 12.69
N GLU A 17 -6.19 19.56 12.60
CA GLU A 17 -4.83 19.46 12.08
C GLU A 17 -4.80 18.71 10.74
N PRO A 18 -4.38 19.37 9.64
CA PRO A 18 -4.18 18.72 8.35
C PRO A 18 -3.15 17.58 8.45
N LYS A 19 -3.38 16.49 7.70
CA LYS A 19 -2.41 15.40 7.62
C LYS A 19 -1.14 15.90 6.92
N ARG A 20 0.02 15.60 7.51
CA ARG A 20 1.33 15.98 6.97
C ARG A 20 2.18 14.79 6.52
N THR A 21 1.74 13.57 6.82
CA THR A 21 2.41 12.33 6.45
C THR A 21 1.82 11.75 5.16
N PRO A 22 2.59 10.99 4.36
CA PRO A 22 2.08 10.28 3.19
C PRO A 22 0.90 9.37 3.53
N ASP A 23 -0.02 9.17 2.59
CA ASP A 23 -1.12 8.22 2.74
C ASP A 23 -0.61 6.79 2.59
N THR A 24 -0.89 5.99 3.60
CA THR A 24 -0.36 4.63 3.73
C THR A 24 -1.47 3.63 4.05
N ILE A 25 -1.13 2.35 3.98
CA ILE A 25 -2.03 1.29 4.40
C ILE A 25 -2.47 1.44 5.87
N ASN A 26 -1.62 1.98 6.74
CA ASN A 26 -1.95 2.26 8.15
C ASN A 26 -3.09 3.27 8.31
N ASP A 27 -3.20 4.20 7.35
CA ASP A 27 -4.25 5.21 7.37
C ASP A 27 -5.60 4.63 6.91
N TYR A 28 -5.54 3.71 5.94
CA TYR A 28 -6.71 3.03 5.36
C TYR A 28 -7.24 1.92 6.27
N VAL A 29 -6.34 1.06 6.77
CA VAL A 29 -6.65 -0.07 7.63
C VAL A 29 -6.63 0.41 9.08
N ARG A 30 -7.81 0.69 9.64
CA ARG A 30 -7.95 1.17 11.02
C ARG A 30 -8.07 0.01 12.01
N GLY A 31 -7.35 0.10 13.14
CA GLY A 31 -7.46 -0.83 14.26
C GLY A 31 -6.74 -2.17 14.04
N GLU A 32 -7.05 -3.15 14.89
CA GLU A 32 -6.56 -4.52 14.74
C GLU A 32 -7.11 -5.10 13.44
N ASN A 33 -6.21 -5.48 12.53
CA ASN A 33 -6.58 -6.00 11.23
C ASN A 33 -5.60 -7.11 10.82
N ARG A 34 -6.18 -8.15 10.23
CA ARG A 34 -5.50 -9.35 9.75
C ARG A 34 -4.34 -9.04 8.79
N VAL A 35 -4.39 -7.96 8.02
CA VAL A 35 -3.28 -7.52 7.16
C VAL A 35 -2.01 -7.29 7.97
N PHE A 36 -2.09 -6.57 9.09
CA PHE A 36 -0.91 -6.31 9.91
C PHE A 36 -0.42 -7.56 10.64
N GLU A 37 -1.34 -8.41 11.11
CA GLU A 37 -0.97 -9.72 11.68
C GLU A 37 -0.19 -10.57 10.67
N ILE A 38 -0.62 -10.56 9.40
CA ILE A 38 0.07 -11.27 8.32
C ILE A 38 1.44 -10.66 8.09
N LEU A 39 1.54 -9.34 7.93
CA LEU A 39 2.81 -8.64 7.69
C LEU A 39 3.80 -8.86 8.85
N ASP A 40 3.34 -8.79 10.10
CA ASP A 40 4.15 -9.04 11.28
C ASP A 40 4.63 -10.50 11.34
N SER A 41 3.77 -11.46 10.98
CA SER A 41 4.14 -12.88 10.91
C SER A 41 5.21 -13.19 9.85
N ILE A 42 5.32 -12.35 8.82
CA ILE A 42 6.37 -12.47 7.80
C ILE A 42 7.72 -12.00 8.36
N GLY A 43 7.68 -11.04 9.29
CA GLY A 43 8.86 -10.43 9.87
C GLY A 43 9.30 -9.18 9.09
N PRO A 44 10.44 -8.59 9.47
CA PRO A 44 10.83 -7.27 9.02
C PRO A 44 11.15 -7.23 7.52
N LYS A 45 10.89 -6.08 6.90
CA LYS A 45 11.34 -5.72 5.54
C LYS A 45 12.86 -5.60 5.49
N ARG A 46 13.55 -6.71 5.26
CA ARG A 46 15.02 -6.78 5.18
C ARG A 46 15.48 -7.82 4.15
N LEU A 47 16.67 -7.63 3.62
CA LEU A 47 17.26 -8.50 2.59
C LEU A 47 17.49 -9.93 3.07
N ASP A 48 17.86 -10.14 4.34
CA ASP A 48 18.03 -11.47 4.93
C ASP A 48 16.71 -12.25 5.04
N ASN A 49 15.58 -11.56 5.02
CA ASN A 49 14.24 -12.14 5.07
C ASN A 49 13.56 -12.24 3.69
N ILE A 50 14.24 -11.86 2.60
CA ILE A 50 13.65 -11.72 1.26
C ILE A 50 13.01 -13.01 0.73
N GLY A 51 13.61 -14.18 1.00
CA GLY A 51 13.06 -15.45 0.57
C GLY A 51 11.68 -15.74 1.20
N ARG A 52 11.49 -15.36 2.47
CA ARG A 52 10.21 -15.46 3.16
C ARG A 52 9.20 -14.47 2.60
N ILE A 53 9.62 -13.22 2.37
CA ILE A 53 8.79 -12.18 1.76
C ILE A 53 8.26 -12.65 0.40
N ILE A 54 9.12 -13.17 -0.49
CA ILE A 54 8.74 -13.68 -1.82
C ILE A 54 7.80 -14.88 -1.71
N LYS A 55 8.08 -15.83 -0.80
CA LYS A 55 7.21 -16.99 -0.55
C LYS A 55 5.79 -16.55 -0.17
N TYR A 56 5.68 -15.58 0.76
CA TYR A 56 4.39 -15.07 1.19
C TYR A 56 3.71 -14.23 0.11
N PHE A 57 4.47 -13.45 -0.66
CA PHE A 57 3.94 -12.74 -1.82
C PHE A 57 3.25 -13.71 -2.78
N LYS A 58 3.90 -14.82 -3.19
CA LYS A 58 3.29 -15.83 -4.07
C LYS A 58 2.03 -16.46 -3.46
N LEU A 59 2.09 -16.82 -2.18
CA LEU A 59 0.96 -17.41 -1.46
C LEU A 59 -0.24 -16.47 -1.46
N TYR A 60 -0.04 -15.21 -1.09
CA TYR A 60 -1.13 -14.23 -1.02
C TYR A 60 -1.59 -13.77 -2.41
N GLN A 61 -0.73 -13.81 -3.42
CA GLN A 61 -1.11 -13.55 -4.80
C GLN A 61 -2.14 -14.58 -5.30
N GLN A 62 -1.92 -15.87 -4.99
CA GLN A 62 -2.89 -16.92 -5.29
C GLN A 62 -4.19 -16.77 -4.48
N LYS A 63 -4.11 -16.33 -3.22
CA LYS A 63 -5.32 -16.08 -2.41
C LYS A 63 -6.10 -14.87 -2.94
N ALA A 64 -5.41 -13.80 -3.32
CA ALA A 64 -6.00 -12.58 -3.87
C ALA A 64 -6.73 -12.83 -5.20
N SER A 65 -6.28 -13.79 -6.02
CA SER A 65 -7.02 -14.17 -7.23
C SER A 65 -8.35 -14.88 -6.92
N ASN A 66 -8.45 -15.55 -5.77
CA ASN A 66 -9.68 -16.21 -5.34
C ASN A 66 -10.63 -15.27 -4.57
N ILE A 67 -10.06 -14.26 -3.90
CA ILE A 67 -10.80 -13.26 -3.11
C ILE A 67 -10.38 -11.86 -3.59
N PRO A 68 -10.80 -11.45 -4.80
CA PRO A 68 -10.47 -10.12 -5.29
C PRO A 68 -11.28 -9.05 -4.57
N GLY A 69 -10.70 -7.85 -4.47
CA GLY A 69 -11.43 -6.65 -4.10
C GLY A 69 -12.51 -6.29 -5.12
N THR A 70 -13.36 -5.34 -4.73
CA THR A 70 -14.55 -4.99 -5.51
C THR A 70 -14.72 -3.49 -5.63
N TYR A 71 -15.26 -3.04 -6.76
CA TYR A 71 -15.75 -1.68 -6.91
C TYR A 71 -17.18 -1.61 -6.37
N LYS A 72 -17.46 -0.61 -5.54
CA LYS A 72 -18.81 -0.34 -5.01
C LYS A 72 -19.15 1.13 -5.22
N LYS A 73 -20.45 1.45 -5.17
CA LYS A 73 -20.90 2.85 -5.17
C LYS A 73 -20.23 3.59 -4.01
N GLY A 74 -19.48 4.63 -4.32
CA GLY A 74 -18.82 5.45 -3.31
C GLY A 74 -19.72 6.56 -2.78
N HIS A 75 -19.43 6.99 -1.55
CA HIS A 75 -20.01 8.17 -0.92
C HIS A 75 -19.35 9.43 -1.46
N THR A 76 -19.81 9.90 -2.62
CA THR A 76 -19.23 11.07 -3.29
C THR A 76 -19.35 12.36 -2.46
N GLU A 77 -20.37 12.43 -1.61
CA GLU A 77 -20.59 13.49 -0.62
C GLU A 77 -19.50 13.54 0.46
N LEU A 78 -18.79 12.43 0.67
CA LEU A 78 -17.62 12.33 1.56
C LEU A 78 -16.30 12.37 0.78
N GLY A 79 -16.34 12.60 -0.54
CA GLY A 79 -15.15 12.68 -1.39
C GLY A 79 -14.68 11.33 -1.96
N ALA A 80 -15.48 10.27 -1.86
CA ALA A 80 -15.20 9.01 -2.56
C ALA A 80 -15.35 9.16 -4.08
N ASN A 81 -14.72 8.28 -4.86
CA ASN A 81 -15.02 8.17 -6.29
C ASN A 81 -16.43 7.59 -6.48
N ARG A 82 -17.08 7.84 -7.63
CA ARG A 82 -18.42 7.27 -7.93
C ARG A 82 -18.41 5.74 -7.82
N GLU A 83 -17.35 5.13 -8.36
CA GLU A 83 -17.03 3.72 -8.17
C GLU A 83 -15.74 3.64 -7.34
N GLN A 84 -15.89 3.41 -6.05
CA GLN A 84 -14.78 3.34 -5.11
C GLN A 84 -14.29 1.91 -5.01
N TYR A 85 -12.98 1.72 -5.12
CA TYR A 85 -12.35 0.41 -4.94
C TYR A 85 -12.21 0.06 -3.47
N TYR A 86 -12.55 -1.19 -3.13
CA TYR A 86 -12.36 -1.78 -1.82
C TYR A 86 -11.52 -3.06 -1.99
N PRO A 87 -10.19 -2.98 -1.76
CA PRO A 87 -9.32 -4.15 -1.86
C PRO A 87 -9.66 -5.19 -0.79
N SER A 88 -9.40 -6.46 -1.08
CA SER A 88 -9.36 -7.49 -0.04
C SER A 88 -8.07 -7.39 0.78
N ASP A 89 -8.07 -7.98 1.97
CA ASP A 89 -6.87 -8.08 2.81
C ASP A 89 -5.73 -8.76 2.04
N GLU A 90 -6.04 -9.81 1.27
CA GLU A 90 -5.07 -10.51 0.44
C GLU A 90 -4.44 -9.59 -0.62
N GLU A 91 -5.22 -8.74 -1.29
CA GLU A 91 -4.68 -7.78 -2.27
C GLU A 91 -3.81 -6.70 -1.61
N LEU A 92 -4.21 -6.23 -0.43
CA LEU A 92 -3.41 -5.29 0.37
C LEU A 92 -2.04 -5.88 0.71
N VAL A 93 -2.02 -7.13 1.22
CA VAL A 93 -0.78 -7.84 1.53
C VAL A 93 0.09 -8.01 0.27
N VAL A 94 -0.50 -8.40 -0.87
CA VAL A 94 0.24 -8.56 -2.13
C VAL A 94 0.86 -7.24 -2.58
N SER A 95 0.11 -6.13 -2.51
CA SER A 95 0.61 -4.81 -2.87
C SER A 95 1.79 -4.41 -1.99
N GLU A 96 1.65 -4.53 -0.66
CA GLU A 96 2.70 -4.17 0.29
C GLU A 96 3.96 -5.03 0.12
N LEU A 97 3.82 -6.36 0.05
CA LEU A 97 4.96 -7.25 -0.16
C LEU A 97 5.63 -7.03 -1.52
N GLY A 98 4.85 -6.75 -2.57
CA GLY A 98 5.39 -6.40 -3.88
C GLY A 98 6.23 -5.13 -3.85
N ILE A 99 5.78 -4.10 -3.12
CA ILE A 99 6.56 -2.88 -2.87
C ILE A 99 7.81 -3.19 -2.05
N TRP A 100 7.71 -4.03 -1.02
CA TRP A 100 8.86 -4.41 -0.21
C TRP A 100 9.95 -5.10 -1.03
N ILE A 101 9.57 -6.06 -1.87
CA ILE A 101 10.50 -6.77 -2.75
C ILE A 101 11.15 -5.78 -3.72
N LEU A 102 10.36 -4.90 -4.34
CA LEU A 102 10.89 -3.89 -5.26
C LEU A 102 11.92 -2.98 -4.57
N ASP A 103 11.59 -2.45 -3.39
CA ASP A 103 12.46 -1.52 -2.66
C ASP A 103 13.74 -2.21 -2.18
N LEU A 104 13.67 -3.48 -1.79
CA LEU A 104 14.82 -4.25 -1.33
C LEU A 104 15.75 -4.62 -2.50
N LEU A 105 15.20 -4.98 -3.66
CA LEU A 105 15.99 -5.49 -4.79
C LEU A 105 16.46 -4.40 -5.77
N LYS A 106 15.69 -3.33 -5.97
CA LYS A 106 16.01 -2.24 -6.92
C LYS A 106 17.39 -1.57 -6.70
N PRO A 107 17.86 -1.32 -5.46
CA PRO A 107 19.16 -0.67 -5.25
C PRO A 107 20.35 -1.63 -5.33
N LEU A 108 20.13 -2.94 -5.47
CA LEU A 108 21.22 -3.93 -5.49
C LEU A 108 21.99 -3.90 -6.81
N ASP A 109 23.29 -4.08 -6.73
CA ASP A 109 24.13 -4.39 -7.88
C ASP A 109 23.96 -5.86 -8.31
N GLU A 110 24.36 -6.17 -9.54
CA GLU A 110 24.18 -7.50 -10.12
C GLU A 110 24.84 -8.62 -9.30
N LYS A 111 26.00 -8.34 -8.70
CA LYS A 111 26.74 -9.35 -7.93
C LYS A 111 25.97 -9.72 -6.66
N THR A 112 25.59 -8.72 -5.85
CA THR A 112 24.80 -8.94 -4.63
C THR A 112 23.47 -9.61 -4.94
N TYR A 113 22.82 -9.22 -6.03
CA TYR A 113 21.57 -9.85 -6.46
C TYR A 113 21.75 -11.34 -6.80
N ARG A 114 22.79 -11.71 -7.55
CA ARG A 114 23.09 -13.12 -7.89
C ARG A 114 23.41 -13.94 -6.64
N GLU A 115 24.17 -13.39 -5.71
CA GLU A 115 24.48 -14.05 -4.43
C GLU A 115 23.21 -14.30 -3.61
N LEU A 116 22.32 -13.30 -3.54
CA LEU A 116 21.05 -13.39 -2.84
C LEU A 116 20.10 -14.40 -3.49
N LYS A 117 20.06 -14.43 -4.82
CA LYS A 117 19.31 -15.41 -5.60
C LYS A 117 19.77 -16.84 -5.32
N GLN A 118 21.07 -17.07 -5.29
CA GLN A 118 21.64 -18.38 -4.93
C GLN A 118 21.33 -18.76 -3.50
N LYS A 119 21.56 -17.85 -2.55
CA LYS A 119 21.35 -18.07 -1.10
C LYS A 119 19.92 -18.46 -0.75
N HIS A 120 18.94 -17.84 -1.40
CA HIS A 120 17.51 -18.08 -1.15
C HIS A 120 16.85 -19.00 -2.18
N SER A 121 17.65 -19.57 -3.10
CA SER A 121 17.16 -20.42 -4.21
C SER A 121 15.98 -19.78 -4.95
N LEU A 122 16.09 -18.48 -5.23
CA LEU A 122 15.02 -17.75 -5.92
C LEU A 122 14.99 -18.14 -7.39
N GLU A 123 13.81 -18.50 -7.88
CA GLU A 123 13.59 -18.84 -9.27
C GLU A 123 13.65 -17.59 -10.15
N SER A 124 14.21 -17.75 -11.36
CA SER A 124 14.13 -16.71 -12.39
C SER A 124 12.71 -16.63 -12.93
N GLU A 125 11.90 -15.74 -12.36
CA GLU A 125 10.52 -15.55 -12.80
C GLU A 125 10.14 -14.08 -12.84
N LYS A 126 9.13 -13.79 -13.65
CA LYS A 126 8.52 -12.45 -13.70
C LYS A 126 7.33 -12.44 -12.76
N ILE A 127 7.44 -11.74 -11.63
CA ILE A 127 6.30 -11.48 -10.75
C ILE A 127 5.59 -10.18 -11.16
N MET A 128 4.27 -10.17 -11.03
CA MET A 128 3.44 -9.01 -11.38
C MET A 128 2.35 -8.76 -10.34
N PHE A 129 2.16 -7.53 -9.92
CA PHE A 129 1.11 -7.16 -8.96
C PHE A 129 0.50 -5.81 -9.28
N HIS A 130 -0.73 -5.59 -8.81
CA HIS A 130 -1.31 -4.25 -8.80
C HIS A 130 -0.86 -3.54 -7.53
N ARG A 131 -0.39 -2.31 -7.68
CA ARG A 131 -0.21 -1.43 -6.54
C ARG A 131 -1.56 -0.90 -6.10
N ILE A 132 -1.74 -0.82 -4.79
CA ILE A 132 -2.85 -0.14 -4.16
C ILE A 132 -2.29 1.13 -3.54
N SER A 133 -2.71 2.27 -4.06
CA SER A 133 -2.42 3.58 -3.47
C SER A 133 -3.56 3.99 -2.54
N PHE A 134 -3.25 4.94 -1.65
CA PHE A 134 -4.22 5.47 -0.70
C PHE A 134 -4.31 6.97 -0.88
N ARG A 135 -5.50 7.52 -0.66
CA ARG A 135 -5.74 8.95 -0.59
C ARG A 135 -6.63 9.28 0.58
N HIS A 136 -6.45 10.43 1.19
CA HIS A 136 -7.39 10.98 2.15
C HIS A 136 -8.19 12.15 1.58
N VAL A 137 -9.36 12.40 2.18
CA VAL A 137 -10.15 13.61 1.99
C VAL A 137 -10.58 14.12 3.35
N ASP A 138 -10.33 15.39 3.61
CA ASP A 138 -10.85 16.11 4.77
C ASP A 138 -12.15 16.80 4.38
N VAL A 139 -13.25 16.38 5.01
CA VAL A 139 -14.59 16.93 4.78
C VAL A 139 -14.94 17.83 5.96
N MET A 140 -15.19 19.10 5.70
CA MET A 140 -15.53 20.08 6.75
C MET A 140 -16.75 19.60 7.55
N GLY A 141 -16.59 19.50 8.88
CA GLY A 141 -17.65 19.06 9.80
C GLY A 141 -17.87 17.54 9.90
N SER A 142 -17.30 16.74 8.99
CA SER A 142 -17.49 15.28 8.96
C SER A 142 -16.21 14.49 9.26
N GLY A 143 -15.04 15.13 9.14
CA GLY A 143 -13.75 14.55 9.50
C GLY A 143 -12.94 14.05 8.30
N ARG A 144 -11.98 13.15 8.58
CA ARG A 144 -11.03 12.60 7.59
C ARG A 144 -11.41 11.19 7.17
N TYR A 145 -11.50 11.00 5.86
CA TYR A 145 -11.80 9.72 5.22
C TYR A 145 -10.62 9.25 4.37
N PHE A 146 -10.43 7.93 4.28
CA PHE A 146 -9.36 7.31 3.51
C PHE A 146 -9.95 6.35 2.48
N TYR A 147 -9.37 6.38 1.29
CA TYR A 147 -9.82 5.61 0.14
C TYR A 147 -8.64 4.89 -0.51
N ALA A 148 -8.87 3.68 -0.98
CA ALA A 148 -7.89 2.89 -1.72
C ALA A 148 -8.12 3.00 -3.23
N GLU A 149 -7.05 3.01 -4.02
CA GLU A 149 -7.12 3.03 -5.47
C GLU A 149 -6.24 1.93 -6.04
N LYS A 150 -6.80 1.09 -6.90
CA LYS A 150 -6.05 0.07 -7.62
C LYS A 150 -5.40 0.70 -8.84
N GLU A 151 -4.08 0.67 -8.91
CA GLU A 151 -3.38 1.13 -10.10
C GLU A 151 -3.77 0.26 -11.30
N PRO A 152 -4.13 0.87 -12.44
CA PRO A 152 -4.61 0.13 -13.61
C PRO A 152 -3.51 -0.73 -14.23
N LYS A 153 -2.25 -0.31 -14.11
CA LYS A 153 -1.09 -1.04 -14.62
C LYS A 153 -0.55 -1.98 -13.55
N LYS A 154 -0.22 -3.20 -13.96
CA LYS A 154 0.56 -4.11 -13.11
C LYS A 154 2.00 -3.64 -13.07
N THR A 155 2.58 -3.62 -11.87
CA THR A 155 4.03 -3.50 -11.69
C THR A 155 4.64 -4.87 -11.93
N ALA A 156 5.66 -4.93 -12.79
CA ALA A 156 6.42 -6.14 -13.06
C ALA A 156 7.79 -6.04 -12.40
N LEU A 157 8.25 -7.17 -11.84
CA LEU A 157 9.58 -7.33 -11.29
C LEU A 157 10.14 -8.67 -11.79
N ILE A 158 11.42 -8.68 -12.14
CA ILE A 158 12.16 -9.88 -12.50
C ILE A 158 12.96 -10.33 -11.27
N LEU A 159 12.76 -11.58 -10.86
CA LEU A 159 13.49 -12.27 -9.79
C LEU A 159 14.65 -13.10 -10.32
#